data_AF-A0A146KIT2-F1
#
_entry.id   AF-A0A146KIT2-F1
#
_cell.length_a   1.000
_cell.length_b   1.000
_cell.length_c   1.000
_cell.angle_alpha   90.00
_cell.angle_beta   90.00
_cell.angle_gamma   90.00
#
_symmetry.space_group_name_H-M   'P 1'
#
loop_
_entity.id
_entity.type
_entity.pdbx_description
1 polymer ?
#
loop_
_entity_poly.entity_id
_entity_poly.type
_entity_poly.pdbx_seq_one_letter_code
_entity_poly.pdbx_strand_id
1 'polypeptide(L)'
;LSGNYDDTNNLKNLDELPLKYISVNPLTAKGDEAACMICKGASTLLCTSCRTYYCTKEHLYQDDDSSHGAVCGLIEQSLLIEDMPLALKISPQIQAKLLNYYSQVAQQCTDRARIHLIDQNNKLAFPAAERALHYCKKLYLNKPELINNLILMIEISVLNDQMEPGYANLASAQLQLINLKKSITKQIQKGLEAKIRSGFILLSKINS
;
A
#
# COMPACT_ATOMS: atom_id res chain seq x y z
N LEU A 1 41.42 -14.67 -28.48
CA LEU A 1 40.10 -15.24 -28.82
C LEU A 1 39.06 -14.23 -28.39
N SER A 2 38.72 -13.34 -29.32
CA SER A 2 37.74 -12.27 -29.19
C SER A 2 36.33 -12.87 -29.28
N GLY A 3 35.62 -12.92 -28.16
CA GLY A 3 34.19 -13.22 -28.13
C GLY A 3 33.41 -11.91 -28.24
N ASN A 4 32.82 -11.66 -29.41
CA ASN A 4 31.82 -10.62 -29.61
C ASN A 4 30.59 -10.98 -28.76
N TYR A 5 30.34 -10.20 -27.70
CA TYR A 5 29.01 -10.10 -27.12
C TYR A 5 28.20 -9.17 -28.01
N ASP A 6 27.28 -9.76 -28.79
CA ASP A 6 26.26 -9.04 -29.55
C ASP A 6 25.23 -8.42 -28.57
N ASP A 7 25.57 -7.25 -28.02
CA ASP A 7 24.69 -6.38 -27.22
C ASP A 7 23.82 -5.49 -28.14
N THR A 8 23.02 -6.09 -29.03
CA THR A 8 22.19 -5.31 -29.99
C THR A 8 20.72 -5.72 -30.05
N ASN A 9 20.16 -6.29 -28.97
CA ASN A 9 18.71 -6.57 -28.91
C ASN A 9 18.10 -6.30 -27.53
N ASN A 10 17.91 -5.01 -27.18
CA ASN A 10 16.77 -4.49 -26.39
C ASN A 10 16.96 -3.05 -25.90
N LEU A 11 17.44 -2.14 -26.75
CA LEU A 11 17.12 -0.73 -26.54
C LEU A 11 15.65 -0.55 -26.95
N LYS A 12 14.73 -0.85 -26.02
CA LYS A 12 13.35 -0.39 -26.14
C LYS A 12 13.43 1.10 -26.45
N ASN A 13 12.85 1.54 -27.58
CA ASN A 13 12.71 2.95 -27.89
C ASN A 13 12.04 3.63 -26.68
N LEU A 14 12.81 4.35 -25.87
CA LEU A 14 12.33 5.09 -24.70
C LEU A 14 11.26 6.14 -25.09
N ASP A 15 11.14 6.41 -26.38
CA ASP A 15 10.17 7.33 -26.95
C ASP A 15 8.76 6.76 -27.05
N GLU A 16 8.60 5.44 -27.21
CA GLU A 16 7.27 4.82 -27.33
C GLU A 16 6.77 4.31 -25.98
N LEU A 17 5.62 4.83 -25.54
CA LEU A 17 4.93 4.36 -24.35
C LEU A 17 4.36 2.95 -24.60
N PRO A 18 4.44 2.02 -23.64
CA PRO A 18 3.72 0.76 -23.75
C PRO A 18 2.22 0.99 -23.95
N LEU A 19 1.55 0.12 -24.72
CA LEU A 19 0.14 0.28 -25.15
C LEU A 19 -0.87 0.57 -24.02
N LYS A 20 -0.58 0.14 -22.78
CA LYS A 20 -1.44 0.38 -21.61
C LYS A 20 -1.31 1.78 -21.02
N TYR A 21 -0.48 2.66 -21.60
CA TYR A 21 -0.27 4.02 -21.11
C TYR A 21 -0.63 5.07 -22.16
N ILE A 22 -1.28 6.13 -21.72
CA ILE A 22 -1.65 7.27 -22.54
C ILE A 22 -1.18 8.58 -21.90
N SER A 23 -0.93 9.58 -22.74
CA SER A 23 -0.77 10.95 -22.28
C SER A 23 -2.13 11.55 -21.90
N VAL A 24 -2.16 12.29 -20.80
CA VAL A 24 -3.35 12.98 -20.29
C VAL A 24 -3.05 14.45 -20.04
N ASN A 25 -4.05 15.32 -20.20
CA ASN A 25 -3.91 16.74 -19.92
C ASN A 25 -4.06 16.98 -18.39
N PRO A 26 -3.03 17.51 -17.69
CA PRO A 26 -3.08 17.74 -16.25
C PRO A 26 -4.25 18.62 -15.80
N LEU A 27 -4.74 19.53 -16.66
CA LEU A 27 -5.82 20.46 -16.35
C LEU A 27 -7.23 19.85 -16.48
N THR A 28 -7.33 18.66 -17.07
CA THR A 28 -8.63 17.99 -17.27
C THR A 28 -9.06 17.12 -16.10
N ALA A 29 -8.13 16.77 -15.23
CA ALA A 29 -8.40 15.91 -14.09
C ALA A 29 -8.70 16.74 -12.85
N LYS A 30 -9.87 16.52 -12.25
CA LYS A 30 -10.33 17.27 -11.06
C LYS A 30 -10.01 16.49 -9.79
N GLY A 31 -9.29 17.11 -8.86
CA GLY A 31 -9.03 16.58 -7.51
C GLY A 31 -7.73 15.77 -7.37
N ASP A 32 -7.59 15.07 -6.23
CA ASP A 32 -6.42 14.23 -5.88
C ASP A 32 -6.25 13.00 -6.78
N GLU A 33 -7.24 12.70 -7.63
CA GLU A 33 -7.27 11.52 -8.49
C GLU A 33 -6.22 11.54 -9.61
N ALA A 34 -5.55 12.68 -9.84
CA ALA A 34 -4.55 12.85 -10.90
C ALA A 34 -3.13 13.09 -10.38
N ALA A 35 -2.86 12.78 -9.11
CA ALA A 35 -1.55 12.92 -8.52
C ALA A 35 -0.64 11.75 -8.94
N CYS A 36 0.63 12.04 -9.22
CA CYS A 36 1.62 11.03 -9.57
C CYS A 36 1.78 10.03 -8.41
N MET A 37 1.80 8.74 -8.73
CA MET A 37 1.91 7.69 -7.70
C MET A 37 3.14 7.87 -6.79
N ILE A 38 4.27 8.30 -7.36
CA ILE A 38 5.56 8.45 -6.65
C ILE A 38 5.65 9.79 -5.93
N CYS A 39 5.58 10.92 -6.64
CA CYS A 39 5.89 12.24 -6.06
C CYS A 39 4.65 13.08 -5.69
N LYS A 40 3.45 12.58 -5.97
CA LYS A 40 2.16 13.29 -5.80
C LYS A 40 2.01 14.59 -6.60
N GLY A 41 2.94 14.88 -7.53
CA GLY A 41 2.84 16.01 -8.45
C GLY A 41 1.78 15.83 -9.54
N ALA A 42 1.51 16.88 -10.32
CA ALA A 42 0.54 16.84 -11.41
C ALA A 42 0.93 15.82 -12.49
N SER A 43 0.00 14.95 -12.87
CA SER A 43 0.28 13.85 -13.81
C SER A 43 0.01 14.22 -15.26
N THR A 44 0.85 13.68 -16.13
CA THR A 44 0.76 13.80 -17.59
C THR A 44 0.58 12.45 -18.28
N LEU A 45 0.70 11.34 -17.54
CA LEU A 45 0.59 9.98 -18.02
C LEU A 45 -0.38 9.18 -17.16
N LEU A 46 -1.08 8.24 -17.79
CA LEU A 46 -2.09 7.38 -17.15
C LEU A 46 -1.97 5.95 -17.65
N CYS A 47 -1.98 4.97 -16.72
CA CYS A 47 -2.26 3.59 -17.07
C CYS A 47 -3.76 3.37 -17.28
N THR A 48 -4.17 2.96 -18.48
CA THR A 48 -5.58 2.81 -18.85
C THR A 48 -6.27 1.62 -18.16
N SER A 49 -5.52 0.59 -17.76
CA SER A 49 -6.06 -0.57 -17.04
C SER A 49 -6.36 -0.27 -15.58
N CYS A 50 -5.37 0.25 -14.85
CA CYS A 50 -5.44 0.38 -13.39
C CYS A 50 -5.63 1.82 -12.89
N ARG A 51 -5.82 2.77 -13.81
CA ARG A 51 -5.97 4.21 -13.56
C ARG A 51 -4.88 4.81 -12.65
N THR A 52 -3.65 4.28 -12.71
CA THR A 52 -2.50 4.88 -12.00
C THR A 52 -1.90 6.00 -12.84
N TYR A 53 -1.58 7.13 -12.19
CA TYR A 53 -1.09 8.33 -12.84
C TYR A 53 0.39 8.61 -12.55
N TYR A 54 1.09 9.22 -13.52
CA TYR A 54 2.50 9.57 -13.44
C TYR A 54 2.76 10.96 -14.02
N CYS A 55 3.69 11.71 -13.42
CA CYS A 55 4.09 13.04 -13.92
C CYS A 55 5.12 12.98 -15.05
N THR A 56 5.93 11.91 -15.11
CA THR A 56 6.95 11.71 -16.14
C THR A 56 7.11 10.23 -16.51
N LYS A 57 7.79 9.96 -17.63
CA LYS A 57 8.09 8.59 -18.10
C LYS A 57 9.01 7.86 -17.12
N GLU A 58 9.95 8.57 -16.50
CA GLU A 58 10.89 8.00 -15.53
C GLU A 58 10.14 7.45 -14.32
N HIS A 59 9.19 8.21 -13.77
CA HIS A 59 8.34 7.72 -12.67
C HIS A 59 7.45 6.55 -13.08
N LEU A 60 6.95 6.54 -14.32
CA LEU A 60 6.21 5.40 -14.86
C LEU A 60 7.07 4.14 -14.89
N TYR A 61 8.25 4.20 -15.50
CA TYR A 61 9.14 3.03 -15.61
C TYR A 61 9.67 2.59 -14.25
N GLN A 62 10.01 3.55 -13.39
CA GLN A 62 10.44 3.27 -12.02
C GLN A 62 9.37 2.50 -11.23
N ASP A 63 8.10 2.89 -11.34
CA ASP A 63 7.02 2.17 -10.67
C ASP A 63 6.67 0.83 -11.36
N ASP A 64 6.71 0.76 -12.70
CA ASP A 64 6.45 -0.49 -13.44
C ASP A 64 7.48 -1.58 -13.08
N ASP A 65 8.76 -1.22 -13.02
CA ASP A 65 9.85 -2.10 -12.59
C ASP A 65 9.79 -2.41 -11.08
N SER A 66 9.37 -1.43 -10.27
CA SER A 66 9.28 -1.57 -8.82
C SER A 66 8.14 -2.47 -8.36
N SER A 67 6.92 -2.26 -8.85
CA SER A 67 5.74 -3.00 -8.36
C SER A 67 4.59 -3.05 -9.35
N HIS A 68 4.32 -1.96 -10.08
CA HIS A 68 3.13 -1.81 -10.88
C HIS A 68 3.00 -2.90 -11.94
N GLY A 69 4.09 -3.28 -12.63
CA GLY A 69 4.06 -4.34 -13.63
C GLY A 69 3.54 -5.68 -13.09
N ALA A 70 3.86 -5.99 -11.82
CA ALA A 70 3.45 -7.23 -11.16
C ALA A 70 1.99 -7.20 -10.67
N VAL A 71 1.50 -6.04 -10.22
CA VAL A 71 0.19 -5.94 -9.56
C VAL A 71 -0.90 -5.26 -10.40
N CYS A 72 -0.57 -4.70 -11.57
CA CYS A 72 -1.49 -3.91 -12.40
C CYS A 72 -2.83 -4.63 -12.65
N GLY A 73 -2.80 -5.91 -13.02
CA GLY A 73 -4.01 -6.71 -13.24
C GLY A 73 -4.86 -6.92 -11.99
N LEU A 74 -4.24 -7.09 -10.81
CA LEU A 74 -4.99 -7.17 -9.54
C LEU A 74 -5.68 -5.84 -9.21
N ILE A 75 -5.02 -4.72 -9.51
CA ILE A 75 -5.58 -3.38 -9.32
C ILE A 75 -6.75 -3.17 -10.27
N GLU A 76 -6.60 -3.50 -11.55
CA GLU A 76 -7.68 -3.46 -12.54
C GLU A 76 -8.89 -4.26 -12.06
N GLN A 77 -8.69 -5.49 -11.59
CA GLN A 77 -9.79 -6.30 -11.05
C GLN A 77 -10.45 -5.67 -9.81
N SER A 78 -9.67 -5.00 -8.96
CA SER A 78 -10.23 -4.27 -7.81
C SER A 78 -11.06 -3.07 -8.25
N LEU A 79 -10.61 -2.33 -9.27
CA LEU A 79 -11.33 -1.19 -9.83
C LEU A 79 -12.64 -1.59 -10.48
N LEU A 80 -12.67 -2.72 -11.20
CA LEU A 80 -13.92 -3.25 -11.77
C LEU A 80 -14.98 -3.49 -10.69
N ILE A 81 -14.59 -3.92 -9.49
CA ILE A 81 -15.49 -4.06 -8.35
C ILE A 81 -15.82 -2.67 -7.75
N GLU A 82 -14.84 -1.78 -7.61
CA GLU A 82 -15.04 -0.40 -7.13
C GLU A 82 -15.92 0.44 -8.05
N ASP A 83 -16.11 0.07 -9.32
CA ASP A 83 -17.00 0.75 -10.26
C ASP A 83 -18.42 0.15 -10.28
N MET A 84 -18.66 -1.00 -9.62
CA MET A 84 -19.99 -1.61 -9.59
C MET A 84 -21.04 -0.75 -8.86
N PRO A 85 -22.34 -0.89 -9.18
CA PRO A 85 -23.41 -0.30 -8.38
C PRO A 85 -23.33 -0.71 -6.90
N LEU A 86 -23.67 0.21 -6.00
CA LEU A 86 -23.56 -0.01 -4.54
C LEU A 86 -24.33 -1.25 -4.07
N ALA A 87 -25.48 -1.55 -4.68
CA ALA A 87 -26.29 -2.73 -4.37
C ALA A 87 -25.53 -4.06 -4.58
N LEU A 88 -24.60 -4.13 -5.53
CA LEU A 88 -23.77 -5.32 -5.76
C LEU A 88 -22.55 -5.35 -4.83
N LYS A 89 -21.97 -4.19 -4.51
CA LYS A 89 -20.79 -4.05 -3.64
C LYS A 89 -21.05 -4.46 -2.19
N ILE A 90 -22.28 -4.37 -1.71
CA ILE A 90 -22.62 -4.77 -0.33
C ILE A 90 -22.68 -6.29 -0.15
N SER A 91 -22.66 -7.07 -1.23
CA SER A 91 -22.62 -8.53 -1.14
C SER A 91 -21.36 -8.99 -0.40
N PRO A 92 -21.48 -9.82 0.66
CA PRO A 92 -20.32 -10.31 1.41
C PRO A 92 -19.27 -11.00 0.53
N GLN A 93 -19.71 -11.69 -0.53
CA GLN A 93 -18.82 -12.37 -1.48
C GLN A 93 -18.00 -11.38 -2.31
N ILE A 94 -18.63 -10.29 -2.77
CA ILE A 94 -17.97 -9.24 -3.55
C ILE A 94 -17.00 -8.46 -2.67
N GLN A 95 -17.39 -8.14 -1.42
CA GLN A 95 -16.50 -7.50 -0.45
C GLN A 95 -15.30 -8.38 -0.13
N ALA A 96 -15.50 -9.68 0.12
CA ALA A 96 -14.42 -10.62 0.38
C ALA A 96 -13.45 -10.69 -0.82
N LYS A 97 -13.97 -10.69 -2.05
CA LYS A 97 -13.15 -10.68 -3.27
C LYS A 97 -12.34 -9.38 -3.42
N LEU A 98 -12.96 -8.23 -3.13
CA LEU A 98 -12.26 -6.94 -3.15
C LEU A 98 -11.13 -6.88 -2.12
N LEU A 99 -11.42 -7.30 -0.88
CA LEU A 99 -10.42 -7.37 0.19
C LEU A 99 -9.29 -8.35 -0.15
N ASN A 100 -9.61 -9.47 -0.82
CA ASN A 100 -8.60 -10.42 -1.30
C ASN A 100 -7.66 -9.77 -2.34
N TYR A 101 -8.19 -9.01 -3.30
CA TYR A 101 -7.34 -8.27 -4.25
C TYR A 101 -6.46 -7.24 -3.54
N TYR A 102 -7.02 -6.46 -2.61
CA TYR A 102 -6.22 -5.51 -1.82
C TYR A 102 -5.13 -6.19 -1.02
N SER A 103 -5.43 -7.33 -0.40
CA SER A 103 -4.46 -8.11 0.37
C SER A 103 -3.33 -8.62 -0.51
N GLN A 104 -3.64 -9.14 -1.71
CA GLN A 104 -2.63 -9.61 -2.65
C GLN A 104 -1.74 -8.46 -3.16
N VAL A 105 -2.34 -7.32 -3.53
CA VAL A 105 -1.57 -6.14 -3.98
C VAL A 105 -0.65 -5.65 -2.86
N ALA A 106 -1.20 -5.48 -1.64
CA ALA A 106 -0.43 -5.04 -0.49
C ALA A 106 0.75 -5.98 -0.22
N GLN A 107 0.51 -7.29 -0.17
CA GLN A 107 1.53 -8.28 0.12
C GLN A 107 2.64 -8.29 -0.94
N GLN A 108 2.28 -8.35 -2.22
CA GLN A 108 3.28 -8.37 -3.31
C GLN A 108 4.11 -7.09 -3.33
N CYS A 109 3.50 -5.93 -3.08
CA CYS A 109 4.21 -4.65 -3.02
C CYS A 109 5.14 -4.58 -1.79
N THR A 110 4.70 -5.07 -0.62
CA THR A 110 5.55 -5.16 0.58
C THR A 110 6.76 -6.05 0.33
N ASP A 111 6.57 -7.22 -0.29
CA ASP A 111 7.66 -8.16 -0.55
C ASP A 111 8.68 -7.57 -1.54
N ARG A 112 8.22 -6.93 -2.61
CA ARG A 112 9.09 -6.27 -3.58
C ARG A 112 9.85 -5.09 -2.97
N ALA A 113 9.20 -4.27 -2.15
CA ALA A 113 9.86 -3.18 -1.45
C ALA A 113 11.01 -3.69 -0.56
N ARG A 114 10.78 -4.80 0.16
CA ARG A 114 11.80 -5.44 0.99
C ARG A 114 12.94 -6.03 0.18
N ILE A 115 12.64 -6.69 -0.94
CA ILE A 115 13.67 -7.20 -1.86
C ILE A 115 14.55 -6.04 -2.35
N HIS A 116 13.94 -4.95 -2.81
CA HIS A 116 14.69 -3.77 -3.26
C HIS A 116 15.50 -3.10 -2.16
N LEU A 117 15.02 -3.09 -0.91
CA LEU A 117 15.81 -2.62 0.24
C LEU A 117 17.03 -3.50 0.51
N ILE A 118 16.86 -4.83 0.48
CA ILE A 118 17.96 -5.79 0.65
C ILE A 118 19.00 -5.62 -0.45
N ASP A 119 18.55 -5.40 -1.68
CA ASP A 119 19.39 -5.15 -2.86
C ASP A 119 19.97 -3.71 -2.90
N GLN A 120 19.71 -2.89 -1.88
CA GLN A 120 20.13 -1.48 -1.77
C GLN A 120 19.62 -0.59 -2.90
N ASN A 121 18.56 -1.00 -3.60
CA ASN A 121 17.92 -0.24 -4.65
C ASN A 121 16.78 0.62 -4.08
N ASN A 122 17.15 1.63 -3.29
CA ASN A 122 16.21 2.49 -2.56
C ASN A 122 15.22 3.23 -3.47
N LYS A 123 15.63 3.51 -4.72
CA LYS A 123 14.78 4.14 -5.73
C LYS A 123 13.62 3.25 -6.13
N LEU A 124 13.82 1.94 -6.26
CA LEU A 124 12.73 0.99 -6.55
C LEU A 124 11.98 0.58 -5.29
N ALA A 125 12.61 0.61 -4.12
CA ALA A 125 11.93 0.29 -2.87
C ALA A 125 10.76 1.25 -2.57
N PHE A 126 10.95 2.55 -2.82
CA PHE A 126 9.95 3.58 -2.50
C PHE A 126 8.59 3.40 -3.22
N PRO A 127 8.49 3.30 -4.55
CA PRO A 127 7.20 3.13 -5.23
C PRO A 127 6.44 1.88 -4.74
N ALA A 128 7.15 0.76 -4.54
CA ALA A 128 6.57 -0.47 -4.04
C ALA A 128 6.01 -0.29 -2.62
N ALA A 129 6.77 0.34 -1.71
CA ALA A 129 6.31 0.55 -0.35
C ALA A 129 5.15 1.54 -0.26
N GLU A 130 5.18 2.61 -1.07
CA GLU A 130 4.10 3.59 -1.16
C GLU A 130 2.79 2.93 -1.63
N ARG A 131 2.90 2.04 -2.63
CA ARG A 131 1.77 1.23 -3.12
C ARG A 131 1.27 0.26 -2.06
N ALA A 132 2.18 -0.44 -1.38
CA ALA A 132 1.82 -1.34 -0.29
C ALA A 132 1.05 -0.59 0.81
N LEU A 133 1.55 0.57 1.24
CA LEU A 133 0.92 1.39 2.25
C LEU A 133 -0.46 1.87 1.83
N HIS A 134 -0.65 2.29 0.57
CA HIS A 134 -1.95 2.69 0.03
C HIS A 134 -3.01 1.58 0.18
N TYR A 135 -2.68 0.35 -0.23
CA TYR A 135 -3.61 -0.78 -0.11
C TYR A 135 -3.77 -1.26 1.33
N CYS A 136 -2.74 -1.20 2.16
CA CYS A 136 -2.86 -1.47 3.59
C CYS A 136 -3.79 -0.46 4.30
N LYS A 137 -3.78 0.82 3.92
CA LYS A 137 -4.73 1.81 4.44
C LYS A 137 -6.18 1.45 4.07
N LYS A 138 -6.41 0.93 2.86
CA LYS A 138 -7.73 0.42 2.44
C LYS A 138 -8.18 -0.81 3.24
N LEU A 139 -7.27 -1.71 3.61
CA LEU A 139 -7.57 -2.95 4.35
C LEU A 139 -7.77 -2.72 5.86
N TYR A 140 -6.83 -1.98 6.44
CA TYR A 140 -6.64 -1.93 7.88
C TYR A 140 -7.09 -0.61 8.48
N LEU A 141 -7.28 0.45 7.68
CA LEU A 141 -7.58 1.80 8.20
C LEU A 141 -6.64 2.13 9.37
N ASN A 142 -7.21 2.38 10.56
CA ASN A 142 -6.48 2.67 11.80
C ASN A 142 -6.30 1.43 12.68
N LYS A 143 -5.98 0.28 12.08
CA LYS A 143 -5.67 -0.95 12.82
C LYS A 143 -4.16 -1.18 12.92
N PRO A 144 -3.70 -1.91 13.95
CA PRO A 144 -2.27 -2.15 14.20
C PRO A 144 -1.51 -2.82 13.05
N GLU A 145 -2.18 -3.59 12.21
CA GLU A 145 -1.60 -4.27 11.06
C GLU A 145 -0.95 -3.31 10.05
N LEU A 146 -1.33 -2.02 10.08
CA LEU A 146 -0.72 -0.97 9.27
C LEU A 146 0.71 -0.61 9.72
N ILE A 147 1.08 -0.86 10.97
CA ILE A 147 2.35 -0.41 11.58
C ILE A 147 3.56 -0.90 10.79
N ASN A 148 3.56 -2.16 10.33
CA ASN A 148 4.69 -2.72 9.61
C ASN A 148 4.97 -1.99 8.29
N ASN A 149 3.93 -1.59 7.56
CA ASN A 149 4.10 -0.83 6.32
C ASN A 149 4.43 0.65 6.57
N LEU A 150 3.99 1.21 7.71
CA LEU A 150 4.44 2.54 8.13
C LEU A 150 5.94 2.53 8.47
N ILE A 151 6.41 1.52 9.19
CA ILE A 151 7.85 1.36 9.51
C ILE A 151 8.67 1.20 8.24
N LEU A 152 8.23 0.34 7.31
CA LEU A 152 8.89 0.16 6.01
C LEU A 152 9.03 1.49 5.26
N MET A 153 7.97 2.32 5.25
CA MET A 153 8.03 3.64 4.63
C MET A 153 8.99 4.59 5.35
N ILE A 154 9.05 4.56 6.69
CA ILE A 154 10.02 5.38 7.46
C ILE A 154 11.45 5.00 7.09
N GLU A 155 11.76 3.70 7.05
CA GLU A 155 13.10 3.20 6.68
C GLU A 155 13.51 3.68 5.29
N ILE A 156 12.63 3.51 4.30
CA ILE A 156 12.89 3.92 2.92
C ILE A 156 12.99 5.44 2.80
N SER A 157 12.16 6.19 3.53
CA SER A 157 12.22 7.65 3.57
C SER A 157 13.55 8.15 4.10
N VAL A 158 14.08 7.56 5.17
CA VAL A 158 15.41 7.89 5.71
C VAL A 158 16.50 7.55 4.70
N LEU A 159 16.42 6.40 4.04
CA LEU A 159 17.41 5.95 3.05
C LEU A 159 17.42 6.76 1.73
N ASN A 160 16.35 7.53 1.46
CA ASN A 160 16.24 8.40 0.28
C ASN A 160 16.31 9.90 0.64
N ASP A 161 16.72 10.25 1.87
CA ASP A 161 16.76 11.63 2.38
C ASP A 161 15.41 12.38 2.32
N GLN A 162 14.29 11.63 2.34
CA GLN A 162 12.93 12.16 2.31
C GLN A 162 12.34 12.23 3.72
N MET A 163 12.83 13.17 4.53
CA MET A 163 12.47 13.26 5.95
C MET A 163 11.00 13.58 6.21
N GLU A 164 10.38 14.46 5.42
CA GLU A 164 8.97 14.89 5.58
C GLU A 164 7.98 13.70 5.55
N PRO A 165 7.96 12.86 4.48
CA PRO A 165 7.16 11.63 4.48
C PRO A 165 7.51 10.68 5.63
N GLY A 166 8.78 10.58 6.00
CA GLY A 166 9.24 9.76 7.12
C GLY A 166 8.62 10.18 8.44
N TYR A 167 8.62 11.47 8.77
CA TYR A 167 8.02 12.00 9.99
C TYR A 167 6.50 11.81 10.02
N ALA A 168 5.81 12.03 8.89
CA ALA A 168 4.36 11.82 8.81
C ALA A 168 3.98 10.35 9.08
N ASN A 169 4.74 9.41 8.52
CA ASN A 169 4.52 7.98 8.75
C ASN A 169 4.91 7.56 10.19
N LEU A 170 5.96 8.16 10.77
CA LEU A 170 6.33 7.94 12.17
C LEU A 170 5.23 8.39 13.13
N ALA A 171 4.71 9.60 12.95
CA ALA A 171 3.60 10.11 13.76
C ALA A 171 2.37 9.20 13.65
N SER A 172 2.07 8.73 12.44
CA SER A 172 0.98 7.76 12.20
C SER A 172 1.23 6.45 12.94
N ALA A 173 2.43 5.88 12.88
CA ALA A 173 2.78 4.64 13.56
C ALA A 173 2.69 4.78 15.09
N GLN A 174 3.18 5.90 15.64
CA GLN A 174 3.07 6.22 17.06
C GLN A 174 1.61 6.29 17.52
N LEU A 175 0.74 6.93 16.75
CA LEU A 175 -0.69 7.00 17.06
C LEU A 175 -1.33 5.61 17.09
N GLN A 176 -1.02 4.74 16.12
CA GLN A 176 -1.51 3.36 16.10
C GLN A 176 -1.05 2.57 17.32
N LEU A 177 0.22 2.71 17.73
CA LEU A 177 0.76 2.06 18.93
C LEU A 177 0.08 2.53 20.22
N ILE A 178 -0.19 3.83 20.35
CA ILE A 178 -0.92 4.39 21.50
C ILE A 178 -2.34 3.81 21.56
N ASN A 179 -3.03 3.75 20.43
CA ASN A 179 -4.38 3.21 20.34
C ASN A 179 -4.41 1.71 20.68
N LEU A 180 -3.44 0.94 20.17
CA LEU A 180 -3.29 -0.47 20.52
C LEU A 180 -3.07 -0.66 22.02
N LYS A 181 -2.16 0.10 22.63
CA LYS A 181 -1.89 0.04 24.07
C LYS A 181 -3.16 0.30 24.88
N LYS A 182 -3.93 1.35 24.55
CA LYS A 182 -5.21 1.66 25.19
C LYS A 182 -6.22 0.51 25.07
N SER A 183 -6.31 -0.10 23.88
CA SER A 183 -7.20 -1.23 23.61
C SER A 183 -6.85 -2.45 24.48
N ILE A 184 -5.56 -2.83 24.51
CA ILE A 184 -5.06 -3.95 25.31
C ILE A 184 -5.31 -3.71 26.81
N THR A 185 -4.96 -2.52 27.33
CA THR A 185 -5.21 -2.18 28.74
C THR A 185 -6.68 -2.32 29.11
N LYS A 186 -7.59 -1.83 28.24
CA LYS A 186 -9.04 -1.94 28.45
C LYS A 186 -9.52 -3.39 28.44
N GLN A 187 -8.99 -4.23 27.56
CA GLN A 187 -9.33 -5.66 27.52
C GLN A 187 -8.85 -6.40 28.78
N ILE A 188 -7.63 -6.13 29.22
CA ILE A 188 -7.07 -6.71 30.46
C ILE A 188 -7.91 -6.28 31.66
N GLN A 189 -8.24 -5.00 31.78
CA GLN A 189 -9.07 -4.48 32.88
C GLN A 189 -10.44 -5.18 32.92
N LYS A 190 -11.15 -5.25 31.78
CA LYS A 190 -12.44 -5.96 31.70
C LYS A 190 -12.33 -7.43 32.07
N GLY A 191 -11.28 -8.11 31.60
CA GLY A 191 -11.02 -9.51 31.93
C GLY A 191 -10.76 -9.72 33.42
N LEU A 192 -10.03 -8.81 34.06
CA LEU A 192 -9.75 -8.84 35.49
C LEU A 192 -11.02 -8.58 36.30
N GLU A 193 -11.81 -7.56 35.95
CA GLU A 193 -13.10 -7.24 36.59
C GLU A 193 -14.07 -8.42 36.51
N ALA A 194 -14.16 -9.08 35.35
CA ALA A 194 -15.01 -10.27 35.17
C ALA A 194 -14.57 -11.44 36.06
N LYS A 195 -13.26 -11.68 36.19
CA LYS A 195 -12.71 -12.72 37.07
C LYS A 195 -12.94 -12.40 38.55
N ILE A 196 -12.72 -11.15 38.97
CA ILE A 196 -12.98 -10.70 40.35
C ILE A 196 -14.45 -10.91 40.70
N ARG A 197 -15.37 -10.45 39.84
CA ARG A 197 -16.81 -10.62 40.04
C ARG A 197 -17.22 -12.10 40.16
N SER A 198 -16.64 -12.95 39.30
CA SER A 198 -16.89 -14.40 39.35
C SER A 198 -16.39 -15.02 40.65
N GLY A 199 -15.22 -14.59 41.14
CA GLY A 199 -14.68 -14.99 42.43
C GLY A 199 -15.58 -14.59 43.60
N PHE A 200 -16.10 -13.36 43.61
CA PHE A 200 -17.06 -12.91 44.63
C PHE A 200 -18.34 -13.75 44.65
N ILE A 201 -18.89 -14.10 43.47
CA ILE A 201 -20.10 -14.95 43.36
C ILE A 201 -19.82 -16.37 43.89
N LEU A 202 -18.62 -16.91 43.66
CA LEU A 202 -18.23 -18.22 44.19
C LEU A 202 -18.10 -18.17 45.72
N LEU A 203 -17.43 -17.15 46.26
CA LEU A 203 -17.29 -16.97 47.70
C LEU A 203 -18.64 -16.79 48.40
N SER A 204 -19.57 -16.05 47.81
CA SER A 204 -20.91 -15.88 48.40
C SER A 204 -21.68 -17.19 48.47
N LYS A 205 -21.50 -18.10 47.50
CA LYS A 205 -22.14 -19.43 47.47
C LYS A 205 -21.55 -20.42 48.48
N ILE A 206 -20.28 -20.25 48.86
CA ILE A 206 -19.64 -21.10 49.88
C ILE A 206 -20.10 -20.71 51.28
N ASN A 207 -20.41 -19.43 51.50
CA ASN A 207 -20.82 -18.88 52.79
C ASN A 207 -22.34 -18.86 53.02
N SER A 208 -23.14 -19.47 52.13
CA SER A 208 -24.60 -19.65 52.26
C SER A 208 -24.95 -21.12 52.42
#